data_AF-H5UUT2-F1
#
_entry.id   AF-H5UUT2-F1
#
_cell.length_a   1.000
_cell.length_b   1.000
_cell.length_c   1.000
_cell.angle_alpha   90.00
_cell.angle_beta   90.00
_cell.angle_gamma   90.00
#
_symmetry.space_group_name_H-M   'P 1'
#
loop_
_entity.id
_entity.type
_entity.pdbx_description
1 polymer ?
#
loop_
_entity_poly.entity_id
_entity_poly.type
_entity_poly.pdbx_seq_one_letter_code
_entity_poly.pdbx_strand_id
1 'polypeptide(L)'
;MVSGAAEEAWRRCRAVWPRAENVPPLVVLPPTPGRSDGSGSGGARPAATTVTVGEAPTSETWIVMAPESWGELSEEGRIVVLTHECVHVALAAGPRPRAPRWLVEGVADDLAYRRSTVPVEAVLAPLRRDVAVHGAPRHLPRDEEFEVAGAGRDAVLLAYAQALSAVRTYADLHGEDAAVDLVRGRAGGGGVDRVPLEQGLLPVWRQQLERGRPDPTRGSDRPRPGRRG
;
A
#
# COMPACT_ATOMS: atom_id res chain seq x y z
N MET A 1 -11.44 24.71 -3.30
CA MET A 1 -12.45 23.66 -3.05
C MET A 1 -11.74 22.32 -3.02
N VAL A 2 -11.99 21.53 -1.98
CA VAL A 2 -11.53 20.13 -1.90
C VAL A 2 -12.31 19.35 -2.97
N SER A 3 -11.63 18.53 -3.78
CA SER A 3 -12.30 17.75 -4.84
C SER A 3 -13.19 16.66 -4.22
N GLY A 4 -14.26 16.24 -4.91
CA GLY A 4 -15.14 15.16 -4.41
C GLY A 4 -14.39 13.85 -4.10
N ALA A 5 -13.31 13.56 -4.85
CA ALA A 5 -12.41 12.43 -4.58
C ALA A 5 -11.70 12.56 -3.22
N ALA A 6 -11.31 13.76 -2.81
CA ALA A 6 -10.66 13.99 -1.52
C ALA A 6 -11.65 13.88 -0.34
N GLU A 7 -12.89 14.34 -0.51
CA GLU A 7 -13.93 14.10 0.50
C GLU A 7 -14.26 12.61 0.65
N GLU A 8 -14.35 11.87 -0.45
CA GLU A 8 -14.59 10.43 -0.41
C GLU A 8 -13.41 9.66 0.20
N ALA A 9 -12.17 9.99 -0.18
CA ALA A 9 -10.98 9.42 0.44
C ALA A 9 -10.94 9.65 1.95
N TRP A 10 -11.29 10.87 2.38
CA TRP A 10 -11.42 11.20 3.80
C TRP A 10 -12.51 10.38 4.50
N ARG A 11 -13.69 10.23 3.87
CA ARG A 11 -14.76 9.37 4.39
C ARG A 11 -14.32 7.91 4.52
N ARG A 12 -13.66 7.36 3.50
CA ARG A 12 -13.14 5.98 3.52
C ARG A 12 -12.12 5.80 4.61
N CYS A 13 -11.10 6.66 4.66
CA CYS A 13 -10.09 6.68 5.69
C CYS A 13 -10.70 6.74 7.09
N ARG A 14 -11.64 7.66 7.38
CA ARG A 14 -12.32 7.73 8.70
C ARG A 14 -13.22 6.52 9.01
N ALA A 15 -13.73 5.83 8.00
CA ALA A 15 -14.60 4.68 8.19
C ALA A 15 -13.83 3.40 8.51
N VAL A 16 -12.59 3.26 8.03
CA VAL A 16 -11.74 2.08 8.23
C VAL A 16 -10.60 2.31 9.21
N TRP A 17 -10.18 3.57 9.42
CA TRP A 17 -9.37 3.97 10.56
C TRP A 17 -10.28 4.03 11.79
N PRO A 18 -10.12 3.17 12.81
CA PRO A 18 -11.26 2.46 13.44
C PRO A 18 -12.19 3.29 14.38
N ARG A 19 -12.67 4.48 13.98
CA ARG A 19 -13.45 5.50 14.73
C ARG A 19 -12.63 6.67 15.31
N ALA A 20 -11.91 7.37 14.43
CA ALA A 20 -11.55 8.80 14.49
C ALA A 20 -10.83 9.38 15.73
N GLU A 21 -9.72 8.77 16.16
CA GLU A 21 -8.75 9.49 17.00
C GLU A 21 -8.04 10.57 16.17
N ASN A 22 -8.17 11.85 16.58
CA ASN A 22 -7.36 13.04 16.23
C ASN A 22 -6.66 13.08 14.85
N VAL A 23 -7.31 12.64 13.77
CA VAL A 23 -6.74 12.83 12.43
C VAL A 23 -6.81 14.33 12.13
N PRO A 24 -5.66 15.02 11.93
CA PRO A 24 -5.65 16.46 11.68
C PRO A 24 -6.44 16.78 10.41
N PRO A 25 -7.03 17.98 10.32
CA PRO A 25 -7.73 18.39 9.10
C PRO A 25 -6.78 18.27 7.92
N LEU A 26 -7.19 17.47 6.94
CA LEU A 26 -6.43 17.19 5.74
C LEU A 26 -6.80 18.20 4.64
N VAL A 27 -5.80 18.90 4.11
CA VAL A 27 -5.97 19.75 2.92
C VAL A 27 -5.36 19.04 1.71
N VAL A 28 -6.21 18.64 0.77
CA VAL A 28 -5.76 18.13 -0.54
C VAL A 28 -5.65 19.31 -1.48
N LEU A 29 -4.45 19.53 -1.99
CA LEU A 29 -4.16 20.67 -2.86
C LEU A 29 -4.26 20.25 -4.32
N PRO A 30 -4.93 21.04 -5.19
CA PRO A 30 -4.86 20.80 -6.61
C PRO A 30 -3.41 20.96 -7.08
N PRO A 31 -2.99 20.22 -8.12
CA PRO A 31 -1.68 20.39 -8.69
C PRO A 31 -1.53 21.83 -9.18
N THR A 32 -0.69 22.60 -8.50
CA THR A 32 -0.37 23.97 -8.87
C THR A 32 1.10 23.99 -9.31
N PRO A 33 1.40 24.37 -10.56
CA PRO A 33 2.78 24.55 -11.00
C PRO A 33 3.49 25.53 -10.07
N GLY A 34 4.59 25.11 -9.46
CA GLY A 34 5.44 25.97 -8.62
C GLY A 34 5.25 25.84 -7.10
N ARG A 35 4.33 25.01 -6.61
CA ARG A 35 4.30 24.65 -5.18
C ARG A 35 5.23 23.46 -4.93
N SER A 36 6.49 23.78 -4.61
CA SER A 36 7.47 22.80 -4.18
C SER A 36 7.05 22.22 -2.82
N ASP A 37 7.02 20.90 -2.69
CA ASP A 37 7.40 20.30 -1.41
C ASP A 37 8.81 20.83 -1.09
N GLY A 38 9.16 21.07 0.17
CA GLY A 38 10.50 21.55 0.52
C GLY A 38 11.65 20.56 0.20
N SER A 39 11.39 19.51 -0.59
CA SER A 39 12.33 18.45 -0.95
C SER A 39 12.82 18.64 -2.38
N GLY A 40 13.81 19.51 -2.55
CA GLY A 40 14.57 19.56 -3.79
C GLY A 40 15.42 18.29 -3.97
N SER A 41 15.02 17.38 -4.85
CA SER A 41 15.95 16.50 -5.57
C SER A 41 15.28 15.88 -6.80
N GLY A 42 15.94 15.98 -7.96
CA GLY A 42 15.45 15.52 -9.27
C GLY A 42 15.42 14.00 -9.44
N GLY A 43 14.69 13.30 -8.58
CA GLY A 43 14.32 11.89 -8.72
C GLY A 43 12.85 11.73 -9.10
N ALA A 44 12.45 10.52 -9.51
CA ALA A 44 11.05 10.17 -9.70
C ALA A 44 10.27 10.43 -8.40
N ARG A 45 9.22 11.25 -8.49
CA ARG A 45 8.44 11.66 -7.33
C ARG A 45 7.37 10.62 -7.02
N PRO A 46 7.07 10.36 -5.73
CA PRO A 46 5.91 9.56 -5.37
C PRO A 46 4.64 10.22 -5.92
N ALA A 47 3.60 9.41 -6.17
CA ALA A 47 2.33 9.90 -6.74
C ALA A 47 1.65 10.96 -5.85
N ALA A 48 1.94 10.90 -4.56
CA ALA A 48 1.52 11.85 -3.56
C ALA A 48 2.62 12.05 -2.52
N THR A 49 2.55 13.14 -1.78
CA THR A 49 3.45 13.44 -0.66
C THR A 49 2.66 14.08 0.45
N THR A 50 2.83 13.57 1.67
CA THR A 50 2.27 14.15 2.87
C THR A 50 3.21 15.21 3.45
N VAL A 51 2.71 16.42 3.69
CA VAL A 51 3.46 17.57 4.22
C VAL A 51 2.71 18.14 5.41
N THR A 52 3.35 18.23 6.58
CA THR A 52 2.78 18.95 7.74
C THR A 52 3.38 20.34 7.82
N VAL A 53 2.51 21.36 7.92
CA VAL A 53 2.89 22.79 8.01
C VAL A 53 2.40 23.37 9.32
N GLY A 54 3.26 24.11 10.00
CA GLY A 54 2.98 24.73 11.30
C GLY A 54 3.23 23.80 12.50
N GLU A 55 3.00 24.32 13.70
CA GLU A 55 3.18 23.59 14.97
C GLU A 55 1.84 23.31 15.66
N ALA A 56 1.80 22.28 16.49
CA ALA A 56 0.61 21.95 17.27
C ALA A 56 0.21 23.14 18.19
N PRO A 57 -1.09 23.41 18.39
CA PRO A 57 -2.26 22.64 17.94
C PRO A 57 -2.81 23.06 16.57
N THR A 58 -2.21 24.04 15.90
CA THR A 58 -2.70 24.61 14.64
C THR A 58 -2.05 24.01 13.38
N SER A 59 -1.24 22.96 13.54
CA SER A 59 -0.57 22.30 12.42
C SER A 59 -1.60 21.77 11.42
N GLU A 60 -1.41 22.08 10.15
CA GLU A 60 -2.20 21.52 9.05
C GLU A 60 -1.39 20.43 8.36
N THR A 61 -2.04 19.30 8.04
CA THR A 61 -1.39 18.27 7.22
C THR A 61 -2.00 18.28 5.83
N TRP A 62 -1.14 18.37 4.84
CA TRP A 62 -1.50 18.49 3.44
C TRP A 62 -1.06 17.24 2.69
N ILE A 63 -1.93 16.72 1.83
CA ILE A 63 -1.54 15.73 0.83
C ILE A 63 -1.40 16.47 -0.50
N VAL A 64 -0.19 16.46 -1.02
CA VAL A 64 0.18 17.08 -2.28
C VAL A 64 0.32 15.97 -3.31
N MET A 65 -0.55 15.99 -4.32
CA MET A 65 -0.49 15.04 -5.43
C MET A 65 0.47 15.54 -6.50
N ALA A 66 1.32 14.66 -7.04
CA ALA A 66 2.13 14.99 -8.20
C ALA A 66 1.19 15.28 -9.40
N PRO A 67 1.36 16.42 -10.10
CA PRO A 67 0.47 16.82 -11.21
C PRO A 67 0.30 15.75 -12.28
N GLU A 68 1.40 15.10 -12.65
CA GLU A 68 1.46 14.10 -13.71
C GLU A 68 0.69 12.84 -13.28
N SER A 69 0.89 12.39 -12.03
CA SER A 69 0.17 11.25 -11.46
C SER A 69 -1.32 11.52 -11.32
N TRP A 70 -1.72 12.73 -10.93
CA TRP A 70 -3.14 13.10 -10.81
C TRP A 70 -3.88 13.05 -12.15
N GLY A 71 -3.22 13.50 -13.23
CA GLY A 71 -3.78 13.50 -14.58
C GLY A 71 -3.99 12.11 -15.16
N GLU A 72 -3.11 11.15 -14.82
CA GLU A 72 -3.17 9.76 -15.29
C GLU A 72 -4.17 8.90 -14.52
N LEU A 73 -4.48 9.24 -13.27
CA LEU A 73 -5.37 8.45 -12.41
C LEU A 73 -6.85 8.65 -12.77
N SER A 74 -7.59 7.55 -12.78
CA SER A 74 -9.05 7.56 -12.75
C SER A 74 -9.57 8.20 -11.46
N GLU A 75 -10.86 8.54 -11.40
CA GLU A 75 -11.47 9.05 -10.17
C GLU A 75 -11.29 8.09 -8.99
N GLU A 76 -11.54 6.80 -9.20
CA GLU A 76 -11.31 5.77 -8.18
C GLU A 76 -9.82 5.66 -7.82
N GLY A 77 -8.91 5.73 -8.79
CA GLY A 77 -7.47 5.73 -8.54
C GLY A 77 -7.02 6.89 -7.65
N ARG A 78 -7.60 8.08 -7.85
CA ARG A 78 -7.36 9.25 -6.98
C ARG A 78 -7.88 9.01 -5.57
N ILE A 79 -9.06 8.41 -5.42
CA ILE A 79 -9.62 8.08 -4.10
C ILE A 79 -8.74 7.07 -3.38
N VAL A 80 -8.24 6.04 -4.07
CA VAL A 80 -7.33 5.03 -3.51
C VAL A 80 -6.05 5.69 -3.01
N VAL A 81 -5.36 6.47 -3.84
CA VAL A 81 -4.11 7.14 -3.43
C VAL A 81 -4.34 8.11 -2.27
N LEU A 82 -5.40 8.91 -2.32
CA LEU A 82 -5.72 9.82 -1.22
C LEU A 82 -6.10 9.07 0.08
N THR A 83 -6.73 7.90 -0.02
CA THR A 83 -7.04 7.07 1.15
C THR A 83 -5.77 6.48 1.75
N HIS A 84 -4.85 5.99 0.90
CA HIS A 84 -3.53 5.50 1.30
C HIS A 84 -2.76 6.57 2.07
N GLU A 85 -2.61 7.77 1.50
CA GLU A 85 -1.92 8.87 2.16
C GLU A 85 -2.60 9.32 3.46
N CYS A 86 -3.94 9.29 3.51
CA CYS A 86 -4.67 9.58 4.74
C CYS A 86 -4.32 8.60 5.87
N VAL A 87 -4.04 7.32 5.56
CA VAL A 87 -3.57 6.35 6.56
C VAL A 87 -2.20 6.75 7.11
N HIS A 88 -1.28 7.25 6.26
CA HIS A 88 0.00 7.79 6.75
C HIS A 88 -0.19 8.99 7.67
N VAL A 89 -1.07 9.92 7.32
CA VAL A 89 -1.42 11.07 8.19
C VAL A 89 -1.98 10.59 9.53
N ALA A 90 -2.92 9.66 9.49
CA ALA A 90 -3.59 9.15 10.69
C ALA A 90 -2.61 8.39 11.60
N LEU A 91 -1.69 7.61 11.02
CA LEU A 91 -0.59 7.02 11.77
C LEU A 91 0.25 8.13 12.42
N ALA A 92 0.49 9.27 11.77
CA ALA A 92 1.51 10.28 12.16
C ALA A 92 1.10 11.05 13.41
N ALA A 93 -0.20 11.22 13.57
CA ALA A 93 -0.79 11.89 14.71
C ALA A 93 -0.75 11.05 16.01
N GLY A 94 -0.48 9.75 15.93
CA GLY A 94 -0.50 8.84 17.08
C GLY A 94 0.88 8.55 17.68
N PRO A 95 0.96 8.04 18.93
CA PRO A 95 2.18 7.44 19.48
C PRO A 95 2.51 6.20 18.63
N ARG A 96 3.56 6.28 17.81
CA ARG A 96 3.91 5.17 16.89
C ARG A 96 5.00 4.27 17.48
N PRO A 97 4.79 2.96 17.56
CA PRO A 97 5.91 2.03 17.55
C PRO A 97 6.67 2.12 16.22
N ARG A 98 7.98 1.85 16.23
CA ARG A 98 8.69 1.58 14.97
C ARG A 98 8.11 0.30 14.36
N ALA A 99 7.62 0.40 13.13
CA ALA A 99 7.12 -0.73 12.34
C ALA A 99 7.93 -0.80 11.03
N PRO A 100 8.16 -2.00 10.47
CA PRO A 100 8.83 -2.14 9.18
C PRO A 100 7.96 -1.52 8.07
N ARG A 101 8.60 -0.98 7.02
CA ARG A 101 7.88 -0.21 5.98
C ARG A 101 6.81 -1.05 5.29
N TRP A 102 7.09 -2.32 4.99
CA TRP A 102 6.11 -3.22 4.38
C TRP A 102 4.79 -3.31 5.15
N LEU A 103 4.82 -3.24 6.48
CA LEU A 103 3.60 -3.30 7.30
C LEU A 103 2.82 -1.98 7.18
N VAL A 104 3.52 -0.86 7.19
CA VAL A 104 2.92 0.48 7.07
C VAL A 104 2.27 0.66 5.69
N GLU A 105 3.02 0.39 4.63
CA GLU A 105 2.56 0.52 3.24
C GLU A 105 1.44 -0.50 2.94
N GLY A 106 1.61 -1.75 3.39
CA GLY A 106 0.60 -2.80 3.19
C GLY A 106 -0.72 -2.51 3.89
N VAL A 107 -0.70 -1.92 5.10
CA VAL A 107 -1.92 -1.49 5.80
C VAL A 107 -2.57 -0.30 5.09
N ALA A 108 -1.78 0.66 4.60
CA ALA A 108 -2.30 1.78 3.83
C ALA A 108 -2.99 1.32 2.54
N ASP A 109 -2.37 0.39 1.80
CA ASP A 109 -2.96 -0.23 0.62
C ASP A 109 -4.19 -1.09 0.93
N ASP A 110 -4.15 -1.91 1.98
CA ASP A 110 -5.30 -2.75 2.32
C ASP A 110 -6.53 -1.90 2.59
N LEU A 111 -6.39 -0.87 3.41
CA LEU A 111 -7.47 0.07 3.74
C LEU A 111 -7.94 0.87 2.52
N ALA A 112 -7.02 1.28 1.64
CA ALA A 112 -7.35 2.01 0.41
C ALA A 112 -8.15 1.14 -0.58
N TYR A 113 -7.78 -0.13 -0.75
CA TYR A 113 -8.43 -1.04 -1.68
C TYR A 113 -9.65 -1.76 -1.09
N ARG A 114 -9.82 -1.84 0.25
CA ARG A 114 -10.94 -2.56 0.92
C ARG A 114 -12.32 -2.10 0.46
N ARG A 115 -12.47 -0.82 0.11
CA ARG A 115 -13.72 -0.21 -0.40
C ARG A 115 -13.62 0.26 -1.85
N SER A 116 -12.56 -0.14 -2.54
CA SER A 116 -12.35 0.25 -3.92
C SER A 116 -13.18 -0.59 -4.89
N THR A 117 -13.55 -0.01 -6.02
CA THR A 117 -14.10 -0.77 -7.15
C THR A 117 -13.01 -1.47 -7.96
N VAL A 118 -11.73 -1.17 -7.70
CA VAL A 118 -10.59 -1.88 -8.31
C VAL A 118 -10.46 -3.26 -7.65
N PRO A 119 -10.55 -4.36 -8.42
CA PRO A 119 -10.36 -5.70 -7.88
C PRO A 119 -8.94 -5.88 -7.35
N VAL A 120 -8.79 -6.43 -6.16
CA VAL A 120 -7.46 -6.66 -5.57
C VAL A 120 -6.60 -7.58 -6.44
N GLU A 121 -7.22 -8.50 -7.18
CA GLU A 121 -6.54 -9.40 -8.11
C GLU A 121 -5.76 -8.63 -9.17
N ALA A 122 -6.25 -7.46 -9.60
CA ALA A 122 -5.58 -6.59 -10.54
C ALA A 122 -4.36 -5.91 -9.90
N VAL A 123 -4.49 -5.49 -8.63
CA VAL A 123 -3.39 -4.89 -7.85
C VAL A 123 -2.29 -5.91 -7.58
N LEU A 124 -2.65 -7.15 -7.26
CA LEU A 124 -1.71 -8.25 -6.98
C LEU A 124 -1.16 -8.92 -8.26
N ALA A 125 -1.58 -8.48 -9.44
CA ALA A 125 -1.16 -9.10 -10.70
C ALA A 125 0.37 -9.07 -10.95
N PRO A 126 1.12 -7.98 -10.62
CA PRO A 126 2.58 -7.99 -10.70
C PRO A 126 3.22 -9.08 -9.84
N LEU A 127 2.77 -9.22 -8.59
CA LEU A 127 3.24 -10.26 -7.68
C LEU A 127 2.93 -11.66 -8.20
N ARG A 128 1.72 -11.90 -8.71
CA ARG A 128 1.35 -13.21 -9.28
C ARG A 128 2.23 -13.59 -10.47
N ARG A 129 2.55 -12.62 -11.33
CA ARG A 129 3.47 -12.82 -12.47
C ARG A 129 4.88 -13.15 -12.00
N ASP A 130 5.39 -12.40 -11.02
CA ASP A 130 6.70 -12.61 -10.43
C ASP A 130 6.82 -14.01 -9.79
N VAL A 131 5.83 -14.41 -8.98
CA VAL A 131 5.76 -15.74 -8.35
C VAL A 131 5.69 -16.87 -9.38
N ALA A 132 4.96 -16.68 -10.49
CA ALA A 132 4.88 -17.70 -11.53
C ALA A 132 6.27 -18.02 -12.12
N VAL A 133 7.08 -16.98 -12.36
CA VAL A 133 8.41 -17.10 -12.97
C VAL A 133 9.46 -17.52 -11.93
N HIS A 134 9.50 -16.84 -10.78
CA HIS A 134 10.61 -16.91 -9.83
C HIS A 134 10.29 -17.70 -8.54
N GLY A 135 9.02 -18.03 -8.31
CA GLY A 135 8.53 -18.57 -7.04
C GLY A 135 8.32 -17.48 -5.99
N ALA A 136 7.84 -17.88 -4.81
CA ALA A 136 7.53 -16.93 -3.73
C ALA A 136 8.79 -16.22 -3.20
N PRO A 137 8.69 -14.93 -2.81
CA PRO A 137 9.79 -14.16 -2.25
C PRO A 137 10.37 -14.76 -0.96
N ARG A 138 11.70 -14.75 -0.81
CA ARG A 138 12.41 -15.36 0.33
C ARG A 138 12.44 -14.49 1.60
N HIS A 139 11.93 -13.27 1.51
CA HIS A 139 11.81 -12.31 2.59
C HIS A 139 10.60 -11.43 2.32
N LEU A 140 10.08 -10.80 3.37
CA LEU A 140 9.14 -9.70 3.23
C LEU A 140 9.86 -8.47 2.66
N PRO A 141 9.16 -7.55 1.98
CA PRO A 141 9.78 -6.38 1.37
C PRO A 141 10.61 -5.58 2.38
N ARG A 142 11.83 -5.22 1.99
CA ARG A 142 12.73 -4.38 2.76
C ARG A 142 12.44 -2.92 2.47
N ASP A 143 12.86 -2.05 3.39
CA ASP A 143 12.56 -0.62 3.32
C ASP A 143 13.14 0.02 2.05
N GLU A 144 14.26 -0.49 1.53
CA GLU A 144 14.93 0.00 0.32
C GLU A 144 14.21 -0.40 -0.98
N GLU A 145 13.36 -1.44 -0.96
CA GLU A 145 12.65 -1.93 -2.15
C GLU A 145 11.48 -1.03 -2.55
N PHE A 146 11.10 -0.09 -1.69
CA PHE A 146 10.12 0.96 -1.96
C PHE A 146 10.73 2.21 -2.61
N GLU A 147 12.07 2.29 -2.71
CA GLU A 147 12.77 3.46 -3.24
C GLU A 147 12.93 3.40 -4.76
N VAL A 148 12.40 4.40 -5.47
CA VAL A 148 12.46 4.44 -6.95
C VAL A 148 13.90 4.60 -7.47
N ALA A 149 14.78 5.23 -6.68
CA ALA A 149 16.16 5.53 -7.06
C ALA A 149 17.03 4.27 -7.27
N GLY A 150 16.58 3.07 -6.86
CA GLY A 150 17.36 1.84 -6.94
C GLY A 150 16.88 0.79 -7.95
N ALA A 151 15.58 0.73 -8.27
CA ALA A 151 15.00 -0.47 -8.90
C ALA A 151 13.99 -0.22 -10.05
N GLY A 152 13.66 1.04 -10.34
CA GLY A 152 12.66 1.41 -11.35
C GLY A 152 11.21 1.20 -10.89
N ARG A 153 10.25 1.78 -11.62
CA ARG A 153 8.83 1.83 -11.22
C ARG A 153 8.20 0.44 -11.01
N ASP A 154 8.54 -0.54 -11.84
CA ASP A 154 7.94 -1.87 -11.77
C ASP A 154 8.36 -2.64 -10.52
N ALA A 155 9.62 -2.50 -10.09
CA ALA A 155 10.11 -3.12 -8.86
C ALA A 155 9.45 -2.52 -7.62
N VAL A 156 9.26 -1.20 -7.60
CA VAL A 156 8.52 -0.53 -6.52
C VAL A 156 7.06 -1.00 -6.49
N LEU A 157 6.38 -1.08 -7.63
CA LEU A 157 5.01 -1.62 -7.70
C LEU A 157 4.93 -3.07 -7.23
N LEU A 158 5.96 -3.88 -7.48
CA LEU A 158 6.06 -5.24 -6.97
C LEU A 158 6.21 -5.25 -5.44
N ALA A 159 7.02 -4.38 -4.84
CA ALA A 159 7.19 -4.27 -3.40
C ALA A 159 5.87 -3.89 -2.70
N TYR A 160 5.11 -2.93 -3.25
CA TYR A 160 3.76 -2.60 -2.78
C TYR A 160 2.79 -3.78 -2.87
N ALA A 161 2.77 -4.49 -4.01
CA ALA A 161 1.94 -5.68 -4.18
C ALA A 161 2.31 -6.81 -3.18
N GLN A 162 3.60 -6.98 -2.88
CA GLN A 162 4.08 -7.91 -1.85
C GLN A 162 3.62 -7.50 -0.45
N ALA A 163 3.74 -6.21 -0.10
CA ALA A 163 3.32 -5.65 1.18
C ALA A 163 1.81 -5.84 1.41
N LEU A 164 0.98 -5.46 0.44
CA LEU A 164 -0.47 -5.67 0.47
C LEU A 164 -0.82 -7.15 0.65
N SER A 165 -0.17 -8.03 -0.11
CA SER A 165 -0.41 -9.47 0.01
C SER A 165 -0.03 -10.01 1.40
N ALA A 166 1.09 -9.59 1.96
CA ALA A 166 1.55 -10.03 3.28
C ALA A 166 0.62 -9.56 4.40
N VAL A 167 0.17 -8.29 4.34
CA VAL A 167 -0.78 -7.73 5.30
C VAL A 167 -2.12 -8.46 5.25
N ARG A 168 -2.59 -8.83 4.06
CA ARG A 168 -3.81 -9.63 3.92
C ARG A 168 -3.66 -11.03 4.48
N THR A 169 -2.53 -11.70 4.24
CA THR A 169 -2.23 -12.98 4.91
C THR A 169 -2.24 -12.83 6.43
N TYR A 170 -1.68 -11.74 6.96
CA TYR A 170 -1.72 -11.47 8.41
C TYR A 170 -3.15 -11.27 8.90
N ALA A 171 -3.97 -10.49 8.18
CA ALA A 171 -5.37 -10.26 8.51
C ALA A 171 -6.19 -11.56 8.45
N ASP A 172 -5.93 -12.44 7.48
CA ASP A 172 -6.58 -13.76 7.38
C ASP A 172 -6.27 -14.64 8.60
N LEU A 173 -5.07 -14.51 9.18
CA LEU A 173 -4.62 -15.29 10.33
C LEU A 173 -5.11 -14.73 11.67
N HIS A 174 -5.21 -13.42 11.79
CA HIS A 174 -5.38 -12.73 13.08
C HIS A 174 -6.65 -11.89 13.18
N GLY A 175 -7.41 -11.75 12.10
CA GLY A 175 -8.62 -10.94 12.01
C GLY A 175 -8.41 -9.68 11.16
N GLU A 176 -9.52 -9.18 10.60
CA GLU A 176 -9.55 -8.12 9.58
C GLU A 176 -8.81 -6.82 9.98
N ASP A 177 -8.84 -6.48 11.26
CA ASP A 177 -8.24 -5.23 11.79
C ASP A 177 -6.91 -5.46 12.52
N ALA A 178 -6.43 -6.71 12.62
CA ALA A 178 -5.25 -7.04 13.41
C ALA A 178 -3.96 -6.36 12.90
N ALA A 179 -3.81 -6.21 11.58
CA ALA A 179 -2.67 -5.49 11.00
C ALA A 179 -2.67 -3.99 11.37
N VAL A 180 -3.86 -3.38 11.43
CA VAL A 180 -4.04 -1.99 11.87
C VAL A 180 -3.69 -1.84 13.34
N ASP A 181 -4.13 -2.77 14.19
CA ASP A 181 -3.78 -2.75 15.62
C ASP A 181 -2.29 -2.99 15.85
N LEU A 182 -1.66 -3.86 15.05
CA LEU A 182 -0.23 -4.11 15.10
C LEU A 182 0.58 -2.85 14.77
N VAL A 183 0.32 -2.19 13.63
CA VAL A 183 1.06 -0.98 13.23
C VAL A 183 0.85 0.19 14.20
N ARG A 184 -0.27 0.20 14.94
CA ARG A 184 -0.56 1.18 16.00
C ARG A 184 0.02 0.81 17.37
N GLY A 185 0.69 -0.33 17.50
CA GLY A 185 1.29 -0.79 18.76
C GLY A 185 0.30 -1.29 19.80
N ARG A 186 -0.95 -1.53 19.39
CA ARG A 186 -2.03 -2.03 20.26
C ARG A 186 -1.96 -3.54 20.47
N ALA A 187 -1.19 -4.23 19.63
CA ALA A 187 -0.94 -5.66 19.76
C ALA A 187 -0.01 -6.05 20.94
N GLY A 188 0.60 -5.09 21.66
CA GLY A 188 1.51 -5.45 22.76
C GLY A 188 2.38 -4.37 23.42
N GLY A 189 1.99 -3.09 23.43
CA GLY A 189 2.54 -2.06 24.34
C GLY A 189 4.02 -1.64 24.19
N GLY A 190 4.84 -2.34 23.40
CA GLY A 190 6.31 -2.16 23.38
C GLY A 190 6.96 -1.91 22.01
N GLY A 191 6.21 -1.87 20.91
CA GLY A 191 6.81 -1.87 19.57
C GLY A 191 6.31 -3.01 18.70
N VAL A 192 6.48 -2.90 17.38
CA VAL A 192 6.43 -4.07 16.51
C VAL A 192 7.85 -4.65 16.46
N ASP A 193 8.09 -5.77 17.13
CA ASP A 193 9.35 -6.49 16.94
C ASP A 193 9.35 -7.15 15.55
N ARG A 194 10.19 -6.60 14.68
CA ARG A 194 10.29 -7.02 13.28
C ARG A 194 10.66 -8.49 13.15
N VAL A 195 11.62 -8.98 13.94
CA VAL A 195 12.19 -10.31 13.70
C VAL A 195 11.17 -11.43 13.99
N PRO A 196 10.50 -11.48 15.15
CA PRO A 196 9.48 -12.50 15.41
C PRO A 196 8.27 -12.39 14.47
N LEU A 197 7.86 -11.16 14.13
CA LEU A 197 6.76 -10.94 13.18
C LEU A 197 7.06 -11.56 11.82
N GLU A 198 8.23 -11.25 11.25
CA GLU A 198 8.62 -11.75 9.93
C GLU A 198 8.86 -13.26 9.96
N GLN A 199 9.45 -13.80 11.02
CA GLN A 199 9.65 -15.25 11.19
C GLN A 199 8.33 -16.04 11.24
N GLY A 200 7.30 -15.50 11.87
CA GLY A 200 5.98 -16.12 11.93
C GLY A 200 5.20 -16.01 10.62
N LEU A 201 5.24 -14.84 9.96
CA LEU A 201 4.43 -14.55 8.78
C LEU A 201 5.01 -15.15 7.49
N LEU A 202 6.33 -15.07 7.30
CA LEU A 202 6.99 -15.40 6.03
C LEU A 202 6.68 -16.83 5.52
N PRO A 203 6.74 -17.90 6.34
CA PRO A 203 6.45 -19.25 5.85
C PRO A 203 5.02 -19.40 5.34
N VAL A 204 4.06 -18.81 6.06
CA VAL A 204 2.63 -18.90 5.72
C VAL A 204 2.30 -18.10 4.47
N TRP A 205 2.80 -16.85 4.40
CA TRP A 205 2.64 -16.00 3.23
C TRP A 205 3.23 -16.64 1.97
N ARG A 206 4.46 -17.17 2.05
CA ARG A 206 5.08 -17.91 0.93
C ARG A 206 4.23 -19.11 0.50
N GLN A 207 3.73 -19.89 1.45
CA GLN A 207 2.89 -21.05 1.13
C GLN A 207 1.62 -20.63 0.40
N GLN A 208 0.96 -19.54 0.80
CA GLN A 208 -0.23 -19.03 0.12
C GLN A 208 0.08 -18.58 -1.32
N LEU A 209 1.20 -17.88 -1.53
CA LEU A 209 1.62 -17.46 -2.87
C LEU A 209 1.90 -18.67 -3.78
N GLU A 210 2.58 -19.70 -3.28
CA GLU A 210 2.91 -20.90 -4.07
C GLU A 210 1.68 -21.75 -4.41
N ARG A 211 0.63 -21.77 -3.56
CA ARG A 211 -0.63 -22.46 -3.88
C ARG A 211 -1.32 -21.89 -5.13
N GLY A 212 -1.10 -20.61 -5.42
CA GLY A 212 -1.62 -19.95 -6.62
C GLY A 212 -0.73 -20.09 -7.85
N ARG A 213 0.44 -20.73 -7.73
CA ARG A 213 1.40 -20.84 -8.82
C ARG A 213 0.93 -21.87 -9.86
N PRO A 214 0.92 -21.51 -11.16
CA PRO A 214 0.63 -22.49 -12.21
C PRO A 214 1.66 -23.61 -12.19
N ASP A 215 1.21 -24.86 -12.31
CA ASP A 215 2.10 -26.01 -12.43
C ASP A 215 2.90 -25.92 -13.75
N PRO A 216 4.24 -25.80 -13.70
CA PRO A 216 5.07 -25.66 -14.88
C PRO A 216 5.08 -26.92 -15.76
N THR A 217 4.65 -28.08 -15.24
CA THR A 217 4.57 -29.34 -15.97
C THR A 217 3.24 -29.54 -16.69
N ARG A 218 2.21 -28.77 -16.33
CA ARG A 218 0.90 -28.70 -17.01
C ARG A 218 0.95 -27.69 -18.17
N GLY A 219 1.81 -27.98 -19.15
CA GLY A 219 1.83 -27.26 -20.42
C GLY A 219 0.48 -27.38 -21.13
N SER A 220 0.01 -26.26 -21.71
CA SER A 220 -1.28 -26.14 -22.40
C SER A 220 -1.59 -27.34 -23.30
N ASP A 221 -2.63 -28.10 -22.95
CA ASP A 221 -3.24 -29.10 -23.80
C ASP A 221 -3.91 -28.37 -24.98
N ARG A 222 -3.12 -27.99 -25.98
CA ARG A 222 -3.66 -27.57 -27.28
C ARG A 222 -4.13 -28.84 -27.97
N PRO A 223 -5.42 -28.93 -28.37
CA PRO A 223 -5.90 -30.08 -29.13
C PRO A 223 -5.06 -30.20 -30.41
N ARG A 224 -4.46 -31.38 -30.65
CA ARG A 224 -3.85 -31.68 -31.94
C ARG A 224 -4.92 -31.48 -33.03
N PRO A 225 -4.66 -30.72 -34.10
CA PRO A 225 -5.61 -30.60 -35.19
C PRO A 225 -5.84 -31.99 -35.78
N GLY A 226 -7.10 -32.44 -35.72
CA GLY A 226 -7.52 -33.74 -36.21
C GLY A 226 -7.15 -33.90 -37.69
N ARG A 227 -6.45 -34.99 -38.00
CA ARG A 227 -6.29 -35.46 -39.38
C ARG A 227 -7.67 -35.70 -39.96
N ARG A 228 -8.06 -34.92 -40.96
CA ARG A 228 -9.18 -35.26 -41.84
C ARG A 228 -8.70 -36.43 -42.71
N GLY A 229 -9.37 -37.57 -42.56
CA GLY A 229 -9.41 -38.63 -43.57
C GLY A 229 -10.46 -38.32 -44.62
#